data_AF-A0A3D0XQW6-F1
#
_entry.id   AF-A0A3D0XQW6-F1
#
_cell.length_a   1.000
_cell.length_b   1.000
_cell.length_c   1.000
_cell.angle_alpha   90.00
_cell.angle_beta   90.00
_cell.angle_gamma   90.00
#
_symmetry.space_group_name_H-M   'P 1'
#
loop_
_entity.id
_entity.type
_entity.pdbx_description
1 polymer ?
#
loop_
_entity_poly.entity_id
_entity_poly.type
_entity_poly.pdbx_seq_one_letter_code
_entity_poly.pdbx_strand_id
1 'polypeptide(L)'
;RKAVNEVCAVFNSMHFIPCTACHYCTAGCPQKILIPDLFACMNTKKIHNYWNAGFYYDNVYTKENGKASDCIQCGKCEKVCPQHLEIRKLLVDVANEFEKKKEDDQ
;
A
#
# COMPACT_ATOMS: atom_id res chain seq x y z
N ARG A 1 -23.05 0.07 23.33
CA ARG A 1 -22.04 0.01 22.23
C ARG A 1 -21.05 1.20 22.24
N LYS A 2 -21.02 2.04 23.30
CA LYS A 2 -20.17 3.23 23.37
C LYS A 2 -18.68 2.93 23.14
N ALA A 3 -18.12 1.95 23.86
CA ALA A 3 -16.71 1.55 23.72
C ALA A 3 -16.35 1.08 22.29
N VAL A 4 -17.21 0.32 21.63
CA VAL A 4 -16.97 -0.15 20.24
C VAL A 4 -16.92 1.05 19.28
N ASN A 5 -17.85 2.00 19.42
CA ASN A 5 -17.90 3.18 18.56
C ASN A 5 -16.65 4.07 18.74
N GLU A 6 -16.17 4.21 19.98
CA GLU A 6 -14.95 4.98 20.28
C GLU A 6 -13.71 4.35 19.62
N VAL A 7 -13.57 3.02 19.71
CA VAL A 7 -12.47 2.29 19.05
C VAL A 7 -12.57 2.44 17.52
N CYS A 8 -13.76 2.30 16.94
CA CYS A 8 -13.96 2.52 15.50
C CYS A 8 -13.57 3.94 15.07
N ALA A 9 -13.91 4.97 15.87
CA ALA A 9 -13.55 6.35 15.56
C ALA A 9 -12.03 6.56 15.54
N VAL A 10 -11.30 5.96 16.49
CA VAL A 10 -9.83 6.00 16.52
C VAL A 10 -9.24 5.28 15.30
N PHE A 11 -9.70 4.07 14.97
CA PHE A 11 -9.19 3.35 13.80
C PHE A 11 -9.44 4.09 12.48
N ASN A 12 -10.62 4.70 12.34
CA ASN A 12 -10.95 5.49 11.15
C ASN A 12 -10.09 6.75 11.02
N SER A 13 -9.69 7.38 12.14
CA SER A 13 -8.85 8.58 12.10
C SER A 13 -7.39 8.31 11.70
N MET A 14 -6.95 7.05 11.73
CA MET A 14 -5.61 6.65 11.30
C MET A 14 -5.46 6.56 9.77
N HIS A 15 -6.57 6.63 9.02
CA HIS A 15 -6.60 6.63 7.55
C HIS A 15 -5.82 5.45 6.91
N PHE A 16 -5.97 4.25 7.47
CA PHE A 16 -5.37 3.05 6.88
C PHE A 16 -6.01 2.68 5.55
N ILE A 17 -5.22 2.04 4.70
CA ILE A 17 -5.74 1.31 3.55
C ILE A 17 -6.39 0.02 4.07
N PRO A 18 -7.71 -0.18 3.89
CA PRO A 18 -8.42 -1.35 4.40
C PRO A 18 -8.24 -2.56 3.48
N CYS A 19 -6.99 -2.92 3.21
CA CYS A 19 -6.62 -4.11 2.46
C CYS A 19 -6.66 -5.35 3.36
N THR A 20 -7.29 -6.43 2.90
CA THR A 20 -7.39 -7.70 3.63
C THR A 20 -6.27 -8.69 3.29
N ALA A 21 -5.28 -8.28 2.49
CA ALA A 21 -4.19 -9.13 2.04
C ALA A 21 -4.62 -10.45 1.36
N CYS A 22 -5.70 -10.42 0.57
CA CYS A 22 -6.20 -11.60 -0.14
C CYS A 22 -5.42 -11.98 -1.41
N HIS A 23 -4.53 -11.09 -1.90
CA HIS A 23 -3.71 -11.26 -3.12
C HIS A 23 -4.45 -11.47 -4.44
N TYR A 24 -5.78 -11.29 -4.52
CA TYR A 24 -6.51 -11.44 -5.79
C TYR A 24 -6.05 -10.47 -6.88
N CYS A 25 -5.51 -9.31 -6.49
CA CYS A 25 -5.03 -8.28 -7.39
C CYS A 25 -3.63 -8.54 -7.99
N THR A 26 -2.88 -9.53 -7.52
CA THR A 26 -1.47 -9.72 -7.93
C THR A 26 -1.34 -10.51 -9.23
N ALA A 27 -2.04 -11.65 -9.37
CA ALA A 27 -1.90 -12.56 -10.51
C ALA A 27 -2.24 -11.91 -11.87
N GLY A 28 -3.15 -10.93 -11.89
CA GLY A 28 -3.58 -10.23 -13.10
C GLY A 28 -2.78 -8.97 -13.45
N CYS A 29 -1.82 -8.57 -12.61
CA CYS A 29 -1.08 -7.32 -12.78
C CYS A 29 0.04 -7.48 -13.83
N PRO A 30 0.01 -6.77 -14.98
CA PRO A 30 1.04 -6.90 -16.02
C PRO A 30 2.42 -6.44 -15.55
N GLN A 31 2.47 -5.58 -14.54
CA GLN A 31 3.68 -5.03 -13.93
C GLN A 31 4.16 -5.85 -12.73
N LYS A 32 3.50 -6.97 -12.44
CA LYS A 32 3.82 -7.88 -11.31
C LYS A 32 3.90 -7.16 -9.95
N ILE A 33 3.13 -6.09 -9.75
CA ILE A 33 3.15 -5.33 -8.50
C ILE A 33 2.51 -6.15 -7.38
N LEU A 34 3.22 -6.29 -6.27
CA LEU A 34 2.76 -6.93 -5.04
C LEU A 34 1.86 -5.97 -4.22
N ILE A 35 0.70 -5.63 -4.79
CA ILE A 35 -0.19 -4.57 -4.28
C ILE A 35 -0.50 -4.70 -2.78
N PRO A 36 -0.88 -5.88 -2.24
CA PRO A 36 -1.21 -5.98 -0.82
C PRO A 36 -0.01 -5.69 0.08
N ASP A 37 1.19 -6.13 -0.31
CA ASP A 37 2.43 -5.94 0.44
C ASP A 37 2.84 -4.46 0.45
N LEU A 38 2.71 -3.76 -0.68
CA LEU A 38 2.97 -2.32 -0.74
C LEU A 38 1.97 -1.52 0.11
N PHE A 39 0.71 -1.95 0.18
CA PHE A 39 -0.28 -1.34 1.09
C PHE A 39 0.04 -1.63 2.55
N ALA A 40 0.60 -2.80 2.87
CA ALA A 40 1.09 -3.10 4.21
C ALA A 40 2.28 -2.21 4.60
N CYS A 41 3.22 -1.94 3.69
CA CYS A 41 4.28 -0.94 3.89
C CYS A 41 3.69 0.45 4.22
N MET A 42 2.73 0.92 3.43
CA MET A 42 2.08 2.22 3.64
C MET A 42 1.39 2.33 5.00
N ASN A 43 0.61 1.29 5.37
CA ASN A 43 -0.05 1.26 6.67
C ASN A 43 0.98 1.22 7.82
N THR A 44 2.04 0.42 7.69
CA THR A 44 3.10 0.31 8.71
C THR A 44 3.76 1.66 8.96
N LYS A 45 4.07 2.40 7.89
CA LYS A 45 4.66 3.75 7.97
C LYS A 45 3.75 4.76 8.68
N LYS A 46 2.42 4.61 8.58
CA LYS A 46 1.44 5.48 9.26
C LYS A 46 1.33 5.21 10.76
N ILE A 47 1.50 3.98 11.22
CA ILE A 47 1.39 3.63 12.65
C ILE A 47 2.66 4.04 13.40
N HIS A 48 3.79 3.79 12.76
CA HIS A 48 5.08 3.95 13.36
C HIS A 48 5.96 4.56 12.27
N ASN A 49 6.68 5.64 12.57
CA ASN A 49 7.73 6.20 11.72
C ASN A 49 8.93 5.23 11.56
N TYR A 50 8.67 3.93 11.39
CA TYR A 50 9.69 2.91 11.28
C TYR A 50 10.36 3.03 9.92
N TRP A 51 11.67 3.24 9.99
CA TRP A 51 12.64 3.12 8.91
C TRP A 51 12.49 1.81 8.10
N ASN A 52 12.00 0.74 8.71
CA ASN A 52 11.92 -0.58 8.08
C ASN A 52 10.91 -0.64 6.93
N ALA A 53 9.85 0.17 6.93
CA ALA A 53 8.83 0.13 5.88
C ALA A 53 9.44 0.44 4.50
N GLY A 54 10.37 1.42 4.44
CA GLY A 54 11.14 1.72 3.24
C GLY A 54 12.11 0.60 2.86
N PHE A 55 12.79 0.00 3.85
CA PHE A 55 13.67 -1.15 3.59
C PHE A 55 12.92 -2.33 2.96
N TYR A 56 11.76 -2.71 3.50
CA TYR A 56 10.93 -3.79 2.96
C TYR A 56 10.38 -3.45 1.58
N TYR A 57 9.94 -2.20 1.37
CA TYR A 57 9.55 -1.71 0.06
C TYR A 57 10.66 -1.95 -0.97
N ASP A 58 11.83 -1.34 -0.76
CA ASP A 58 12.92 -1.34 -1.73
C ASP A 58 13.60 -2.71 -1.92
N ASN A 59 13.84 -3.44 -0.82
CA ASN A 59 14.73 -4.61 -0.83
C ASN A 59 14.02 -5.96 -0.81
N VAL A 60 12.73 -5.99 -0.43
CA VAL A 60 11.97 -7.24 -0.35
C VAL A 60 10.90 -7.28 -1.42
N TYR A 61 10.03 -6.26 -1.46
CA TYR A 61 8.85 -6.31 -2.32
C TYR A 61 9.11 -5.81 -3.73
N THR A 62 9.87 -4.74 -3.92
CA THR A 62 10.14 -4.16 -5.25
C THR A 62 11.49 -4.55 -5.86
N LYS A 63 12.24 -5.46 -5.21
CA LYS A 63 13.56 -5.86 -5.70
C LYS A 63 13.48 -6.63 -7.03
N GLU A 64 12.57 -7.60 -7.10
CA GLU A 64 12.35 -8.46 -8.27
C GLU A 64 10.94 -8.30 -8.87
N ASN A 65 10.17 -7.34 -8.36
CA ASN A 65 8.78 -7.06 -8.77
C ASN A 65 8.61 -5.57 -9.09
N GLY A 66 7.49 -5.23 -9.75
CA GLY A 66 7.18 -3.85 -10.06
C GLY A 66 7.00 -2.98 -8.82
N LYS A 67 7.52 -1.76 -8.91
CA LYS A 67 7.30 -0.66 -7.98
C LYS A 67 5.87 -0.13 -8.09
N ALA A 68 5.45 0.66 -7.10
CA ALA A 68 4.14 1.31 -7.16
C ALA A 68 4.05 2.27 -8.36
N SER A 69 5.14 2.97 -8.68
CA SER A 69 5.23 3.87 -9.84
C SER A 69 5.14 3.16 -11.20
N ASP A 70 5.42 1.85 -11.26
CA ASP A 70 5.28 1.07 -12.51
C ASP A 70 3.82 0.86 -12.91
N CYS A 71 2.85 1.20 -12.04
CA CYS A 71 1.43 1.01 -12.30
C CYS A 71 0.95 1.76 -13.55
N ILE A 72 0.71 1.01 -14.64
CA ILE A 72 0.13 1.53 -15.89
C ILE A 72 -1.39 1.77 -15.84
N GLN A 73 -1.98 1.80 -14.65
CA GLN A 73 -3.40 2.09 -14.42
C GLN A 73 -4.41 1.20 -15.19
N CYS A 74 -4.05 -0.05 -15.50
CA CYS A 74 -4.90 -0.96 -16.29
C CYS A 74 -6.24 -1.35 -15.65
N GLY A 75 -6.42 -1.15 -14.33
CA GLY A 75 -7.68 -1.35 -13.61
C GLY A 75 -8.08 -2.81 -13.34
N LYS A 76 -7.27 -3.80 -13.76
CA LYS A 76 -7.56 -5.23 -13.51
C LYS A 76 -7.66 -5.57 -12.03
N CYS A 77 -6.79 -4.99 -11.21
CA CYS A 77 -6.76 -5.19 -9.76
C CYS A 77 -8.04 -4.72 -9.06
N GLU A 78 -8.63 -3.60 -9.48
CA GLU A 78 -9.85 -3.04 -8.88
C GLU A 78 -11.07 -3.92 -9.16
N LYS A 79 -11.15 -4.51 -10.36
CA LYS A 79 -12.25 -5.42 -10.74
C LYS A 79 -12.33 -6.69 -9.89
N VAL A 80 -11.19 -7.15 -9.36
CA VAL A 80 -11.10 -8.39 -8.57
C VAL A 80 -10.97 -8.13 -7.07
N CYS A 81 -10.90 -6.85 -6.66
CA CYS A 81 -10.75 -6.50 -5.26
C CYS A 81 -12.09 -6.64 -4.52
N PRO A 82 -12.22 -7.57 -3.55
CA PRO A 82 -13.48 -7.75 -2.81
C PRO A 82 -13.82 -6.59 -1.88
N GLN A 83 -12.82 -5.75 -1.56
CA GLN A 83 -12.99 -4.54 -0.73
C GLN A 83 -13.28 -3.29 -1.56
N HIS A 84 -13.38 -3.42 -2.90
CA HIS A 84 -13.63 -2.31 -3.82
C HIS A 84 -12.71 -1.09 -3.63
N LEU A 85 -11.44 -1.35 -3.32
CA LEU A 85 -10.45 -0.29 -3.12
C LEU A 85 -10.14 0.44 -4.43
N GLU A 86 -9.90 1.76 -4.34
CA GLU A 86 -9.33 2.58 -5.42
C GLU A 86 -7.84 2.28 -5.61
N ILE A 87 -7.48 1.03 -5.95
CA ILE A 87 -6.09 0.53 -5.94
C ILE A 87 -5.16 1.41 -6.77
N ARG A 88 -5.58 1.90 -7.93
CA ARG A 88 -4.71 2.71 -8.79
C ARG A 88 -4.32 4.03 -8.13
N LYS A 89 -5.26 4.69 -7.48
CA LYS A 89 -5.02 5.94 -6.74
C LYS A 89 -4.12 5.68 -5.53
N LEU A 90 -4.40 4.61 -4.78
CA LEU A 90 -3.59 4.21 -3.64
C LEU A 90 -2.14 3.88 -4.04
N LEU A 91 -1.91 3.27 -5.21
CA LEU A 91 -0.56 3.04 -5.73
C LEU A 91 0.18 4.34 -6.05
N VAL A 92 -0.52 5.37 -6.53
CA VAL A 92 0.08 6.71 -6.70
C VAL A 92 0.50 7.27 -5.34
N ASP A 93 -0.33 7.13 -4.32
CA ASP A 93 0.00 7.59 -2.95
C ASP A 93 1.21 6.81 -2.39
N VAL A 94 1.28 5.50 -2.62
CA VAL A 94 2.43 4.67 -2.23
C VAL A 94 3.71 5.13 -2.95
N ALA A 95 3.66 5.32 -4.27
CA ALA A 95 4.81 5.79 -5.03
C ALA A 95 5.30 7.16 -4.51
N ASN A 96 4.37 8.08 -4.25
CA ASN A 96 4.68 9.38 -3.66
C ASN A 96 5.30 9.28 -2.26
N GLU A 97 5.02 8.23 -1.51
CA GLU A 97 5.52 8.08 -0.14
C GLU A 97 6.87 7.39 -0.05
N PHE A 98 7.14 6.42 -0.95
CA PHE A 98 8.31 5.56 -0.88
C PHE A 98 9.37 5.86 -1.94
N GLU A 99 9.01 6.49 -3.06
CA GLU A 99 9.92 6.65 -4.21
C GLU A 99 10.37 8.09 -4.45
N LYS A 100 10.03 9.02 -3.57
CA LYS A 100 10.62 10.37 -3.58
C LYS A 100 12.14 10.24 -3.47
N LYS A 101 12.87 11.00 -4.29
CA LYS A 101 14.34 11.12 -4.16
C LYS A 101 14.64 11.52 -2.72
N LYS A 102 15.39 10.68 -2.01
CA LYS A 102 16.04 11.09 -0.77
C LYS A 102 17.02 12.21 -1.16
N GLU A 103 16.73 13.44 -0.78
CA GLU A 103 17.82 14.37 -0.52
C GLU A 103 18.59 13.73 0.64
N ASP A 104 19.84 13.41 0.35
CA ASP A 104 20.81 12.73 1.19
C ASP A 104 20.59 13.00 2.69
N ASP A 105 20.17 11.96 3.42
CA ASP A 105 20.38 11.90 4.86
C ASP A 105 21.90 11.76 5.06
N GLN A 106 22.54 12.92 5.24
CA GLN A 106 23.95 13.11 5.51
C GLN A 106 24.37 12.59 6.89
#